data_AF-A0A8J7RKJ2-F1
#
_entry.id   AF-A0A8J7RKJ2-F1
#
_cell.length_a   1.000
_cell.length_b   1.000
_cell.length_c   1.000
_cell.angle_alpha   90.00
_cell.angle_beta   90.00
_cell.angle_gamma   90.00
#
_symmetry.space_group_name_H-M   'P 1'
#
loop_
_entity.id
_entity.type
_entity.pdbx_description
1 polymer ?
#
loop_
_entity_poly.entity_id
_entity_poly.type
_entity_poly.pdbx_seq_one_letter_code
_entity_poly.pdbx_strand_id
1 'polypeptide(L)'
;MMNSNTGKRRVFHALLAIVTGVLVMLWPDALYYIIGSYLIATGLVFLVFKAPAVIVAASVVTGIFIFVFPSFIPYFFAFFLLVIGIGSLLSGGFTLFAVIPLLAAVLLISFPDIISIIVAAFLLLYGITTIIAMIRSRRNEKEIIEVY
;
A
#
# COMPACT_ATOMS: atom_id res chain seq x y z
N MET A 1 -15.79 -2.79 26.61
CA MET A 1 -14.88 -3.95 26.40
C MET A 1 -14.06 -3.70 25.14
N MET A 2 -12.76 -3.41 25.29
CA MET A 2 -11.86 -3.17 24.16
C MET A 2 -11.55 -4.49 23.45
N ASN A 3 -11.95 -4.62 22.18
CA ASN A 3 -11.78 -5.84 21.39
C ASN A 3 -10.27 -6.11 21.18
N SER A 4 -9.72 -7.08 21.92
CA SER A 4 -8.29 -7.47 21.85
C SER A 4 -7.85 -7.95 20.45
N ASN A 5 -8.79 -8.19 19.54
CA ASN A 5 -8.53 -8.55 18.16
C ASN A 5 -7.97 -7.40 17.32
N THR A 6 -8.31 -6.13 17.62
CA THR A 6 -7.88 -4.98 16.79
C THR A 6 -6.37 -4.76 16.88
N GLY A 7 -5.78 -4.89 18.08
CA GLY A 7 -4.34 -4.78 18.28
C GLY A 7 -3.56 -5.91 17.60
N LYS A 8 -4.03 -7.17 17.70
CA LYS A 8 -3.40 -8.32 17.05
C LYS A 8 -3.45 -8.20 15.52
N ARG A 9 -4.58 -7.77 14.96
CA ARG A 9 -4.72 -7.51 13.51
C ARG A 9 -3.75 -6.43 13.04
N ARG A 10 -3.61 -5.34 13.79
CA ARG A 10 -2.71 -4.24 13.44
C ARG A 10 -1.23 -4.68 13.43
N VAL A 11 -0.80 -5.47 14.42
CA VAL A 11 0.55 -6.07 14.44
C VAL A 11 0.76 -7.00 13.25
N PHE A 12 -0.22 -7.85 12.97
CA PHE A 12 -0.14 -8.79 11.85
C PHE A 12 -0.02 -8.05 10.51
N HIS A 13 -0.81 -7.01 10.27
CA HIS A 13 -0.71 -6.19 9.06
C HIS A 13 0.63 -5.46 8.97
N ALA A 14 1.16 -4.93 10.08
CA ALA A 14 2.46 -4.28 10.08
C ALA A 14 3.61 -5.25 9.76
N LEU A 15 3.61 -6.44 10.38
CA LEU A 15 4.59 -7.49 10.09
C LEU A 15 4.48 -7.97 8.65
N LEU A 16 3.26 -8.22 8.16
CA LEU A 16 3.03 -8.58 6.77
C LEU A 16 3.59 -7.52 5.82
N ALA A 17 3.34 -6.23 6.10
CA ALA A 17 3.86 -5.15 5.27
C ALA A 17 5.39 -5.12 5.25
N ILE A 18 6.04 -5.30 6.41
CA ILE A 18 7.50 -5.33 6.51
C ILE A 18 8.08 -6.53 5.77
N VAL A 19 7.55 -7.74 6.03
CA VAL A 19 8.00 -8.97 5.37
C VAL A 19 7.81 -8.88 3.86
N THR A 20 6.65 -8.38 3.41
CA THR A 20 6.38 -8.19 1.98
C THR A 20 7.31 -7.14 1.38
N GLY A 21 7.58 -6.04 2.08
CA GLY A 21 8.52 -5.01 1.65
C GLY A 21 9.94 -5.55 1.47
N VAL A 22 10.43 -6.33 2.44
CA VAL A 22 11.74 -7.02 2.34
C VAL A 22 11.73 -8.02 1.19
N LEU A 23 10.65 -8.79 1.03
CA LEU A 23 10.53 -9.80 -0.02
C LEU A 23 10.57 -9.18 -1.42
N VAL A 24 9.86 -8.06 -1.63
CA VAL A 24 9.87 -7.30 -2.89
C VAL A 24 11.27 -6.75 -3.19
N MET A 25 12.03 -6.38 -2.16
CA MET A 25 13.40 -5.90 -2.33
C MET A 25 14.37 -7.02 -2.74
N LEU A 26 14.14 -8.26 -2.28
CA LEU A 26 14.94 -9.43 -2.66
C LEU A 26 14.54 -10.01 -4.02
N TRP A 27 13.24 -9.96 -4.36
CA TRP A 27 12.69 -10.44 -5.62
C TRP A 27 11.81 -9.37 -6.28
N PRO A 28 12.41 -8.42 -7.01
CA PRO A 28 11.67 -7.30 -7.61
C PRO A 28 10.62 -7.78 -8.62
N ASP A 29 10.92 -8.83 -9.38
CA ASP A 29 10.01 -9.41 -10.37
C ASP A 29 8.77 -10.06 -9.72
N ALA A 30 8.88 -10.48 -8.45
CA ALA A 30 7.77 -11.10 -7.73
C ALA A 30 6.62 -10.11 -7.46
N LEU A 31 6.88 -8.80 -7.48
CA LEU A 31 5.89 -7.77 -7.21
C LEU A 31 4.66 -7.91 -8.13
N TYR A 32 4.89 -8.11 -9.42
CA TYR A 32 3.83 -8.22 -10.42
C TYR A 32 2.98 -9.47 -10.20
N TYR A 33 3.63 -10.60 -9.89
CA TYR A 33 2.94 -11.85 -9.59
C TYR A 33 2.09 -11.74 -8.31
N ILE A 34 2.61 -11.09 -7.27
CA ILE A 34 1.90 -10.89 -6.01
C ILE A 34 0.66 -10.01 -6.23
N ILE A 35 0.81 -8.85 -6.88
CA ILE A 35 -0.31 -7.93 -7.09
C ILE A 35 -1.36 -8.53 -8.03
N GLY A 36 -0.93 -9.12 -9.15
CA GLY A 36 -1.83 -9.72 -10.14
C GLY A 36 -2.62 -10.89 -9.55
N SER A 37 -1.95 -11.81 -8.86
CA SER A 37 -2.62 -12.95 -8.21
C SER A 37 -3.55 -12.50 -7.09
N TYR A 38 -3.14 -11.51 -6.29
CA TYR A 38 -3.98 -10.93 -5.25
C TYR A 38 -5.26 -10.31 -5.83
N LEU A 39 -5.19 -9.58 -6.95
CA LEU A 39 -6.36 -8.99 -7.59
C LEU A 39 -7.32 -10.05 -8.16
N ILE A 40 -6.79 -11.11 -8.77
CA ILE A 40 -7.61 -12.23 -9.26
C ILE A 40 -8.30 -12.94 -8.09
N ALA A 41 -7.54 -13.27 -7.03
CA ALA A 41 -8.09 -13.91 -5.84
C ALA A 41 -9.16 -13.04 -5.17
N THR A 42 -8.92 -11.74 -5.06
CA THR A 42 -9.89 -10.77 -4.52
C THR A 42 -11.15 -10.72 -5.38
N GLY A 43 -11.01 -10.71 -6.70
CA GLY A 43 -12.13 -10.77 -7.63
C GLY A 43 -12.96 -12.04 -7.47
N LEU A 44 -12.32 -13.20 -7.30
CA LEU A 44 -13.00 -14.48 -7.03
C LEU A 44 -13.72 -14.45 -5.68
N VAL A 45 -13.11 -13.89 -4.65
CA VAL A 45 -13.75 -13.72 -3.34
C VAL A 45 -14.99 -12.83 -3.47
N PHE A 46 -14.88 -11.70 -4.19
CA PHE A 46 -16.02 -10.81 -4.45
C PHE A 46 -17.13 -11.49 -5.24
N LEU A 47 -16.80 -12.41 -6.15
CA LEU A 47 -17.79 -13.24 -6.83
C LEU A 47 -18.57 -14.11 -5.83
N VAL A 48 -17.87 -14.78 -4.91
CA VAL A 48 -18.49 -15.62 -3.86
C VAL A 48 -19.40 -14.80 -2.93
N PHE A 49 -18.98 -13.59 -2.57
CA PHE A 49 -19.75 -12.68 -1.72
C PHE A 49 -20.81 -11.86 -2.47
N LYS A 50 -21.09 -12.18 -3.75
CA LYS A 50 -22.11 -11.51 -4.58
C LYS A 50 -21.93 -9.99 -4.65
N ALA A 51 -20.69 -9.52 -4.73
CA ALA A 51 -20.40 -8.11 -4.97
C ALA A 51 -20.92 -7.67 -6.36
N PRO A 52 -21.12 -6.37 -6.59
CA PRO A 52 -21.48 -5.84 -7.91
C PRO A 52 -20.55 -6.35 -9.01
N ALA A 53 -21.14 -6.81 -10.12
CA ALA A 53 -20.39 -7.42 -11.23
C ALA A 53 -19.28 -6.53 -11.77
N VAL A 54 -19.46 -5.21 -11.75
CA VAL A 54 -18.45 -4.23 -12.16
C VAL A 54 -17.19 -4.32 -11.32
N ILE A 55 -17.32 -4.48 -10.00
CA ILE A 55 -16.17 -4.55 -9.07
C ILE A 55 -15.42 -5.87 -9.25
N VAL A 56 -16.17 -6.96 -9.40
CA VAL A 56 -15.61 -8.30 -9.67
C VAL A 56 -14.83 -8.28 -10.99
N ALA A 57 -15.47 -7.80 -12.07
CA ALA A 57 -14.85 -7.70 -13.38
C ALA A 57 -13.62 -6.80 -13.36
N ALA A 58 -13.71 -5.62 -12.72
CA ALA A 58 -12.56 -4.72 -12.58
C ALA A 58 -11.38 -5.41 -11.87
N SER A 59 -11.62 -6.11 -10.76
CA SER A 59 -10.55 -6.80 -10.02
C SER A 59 -9.89 -7.91 -10.84
N VAL A 60 -10.70 -8.75 -11.49
CA VAL A 60 -10.17 -9.88 -12.29
C VAL A 60 -9.47 -9.38 -13.55
N VAL A 61 -10.10 -8.47 -14.30
CA VAL A 61 -9.54 -7.92 -15.54
C VAL A 61 -8.25 -7.16 -15.26
N THR A 62 -8.21 -6.34 -14.21
CA THR A 62 -6.96 -5.64 -13.85
C THR A 62 -5.89 -6.64 -13.39
N GLY A 63 -6.25 -7.70 -12.66
CA GLY A 63 -5.30 -8.76 -12.30
C GLY A 63 -4.69 -9.47 -13.52
N ILE A 64 -5.52 -9.81 -14.51
CA ILE A 64 -5.07 -10.39 -15.79
C ILE A 64 -4.22 -9.38 -16.57
N PHE A 65 -4.64 -8.12 -16.64
CA PHE A 65 -3.92 -7.05 -17.33
C PHE A 65 -2.49 -6.90 -16.79
N ILE A 66 -2.32 -6.97 -15.47
CA ILE A 66 -1.00 -6.91 -14.82
C ILE A 66 -0.07 -8.04 -15.28
N PHE A 67 -0.60 -9.26 -15.47
CA PHE A 67 0.20 -10.38 -15.97
C PHE A 67 0.58 -10.22 -17.44
N VAL A 68 -0.33 -9.70 -18.26
CA VAL A 68 -0.08 -9.53 -19.70
C VAL A 68 0.84 -8.34 -19.97
N PHE A 69 0.71 -7.27 -19.17
CA PHE A 69 1.36 -5.99 -19.37
C PHE A 69 2.07 -5.49 -18.10
N PRO A 70 3.07 -6.23 -17.57
CA PRO A 70 3.76 -5.84 -16.34
C PRO A 70 4.50 -4.51 -16.48
N SER A 71 5.00 -4.20 -17.68
CA SER A 71 5.69 -2.95 -18.00
C SER A 71 4.82 -1.70 -17.85
N PHE A 72 3.48 -1.84 -17.78
CA PHE A 72 2.58 -0.70 -17.58
C PHE A 72 2.40 -0.32 -16.11
N ILE A 73 2.68 -1.24 -15.16
CA ILE A 73 2.52 -0.97 -13.72
C ILE A 73 3.26 0.28 -13.27
N PRO A 74 4.56 0.47 -13.60
CA PRO A 74 5.27 1.68 -13.21
C PRO A 74 4.51 2.93 -13.66
N TYR A 75 4.13 3.04 -14.93
CA TYR A 75 3.44 4.22 -15.43
C TYR A 75 2.10 4.51 -14.73
N PHE A 76 1.30 3.49 -14.44
CA PHE A 76 0.07 3.66 -13.65
C PHE A 76 0.35 4.14 -12.22
N PHE A 77 1.39 3.60 -11.58
CA PHE A 77 1.78 4.00 -10.23
C PHE A 77 2.34 5.43 -10.21
N ALA A 78 3.15 5.83 -11.21
CA ALA A 78 3.60 7.21 -11.38
C ALA A 78 2.43 8.17 -11.56
N PHE A 79 1.47 7.82 -12.43
CA PHE A 79 0.28 8.64 -12.63
C PHE A 79 -0.50 8.83 -11.33
N PHE A 80 -0.69 7.76 -10.56
CA PHE A 80 -1.34 7.82 -9.24
C PHE A 80 -0.59 8.72 -8.26
N LEU A 81 0.74 8.57 -8.16
CA LEU A 81 1.58 9.41 -7.32
C LEU A 81 1.54 10.88 -7.74
N LEU A 82 1.48 11.14 -9.05
CA LEU A 82 1.36 12.48 -9.60
C LEU A 82 0.01 13.11 -9.21
N VAL A 83 -1.10 12.38 -9.37
CA VAL A 83 -2.43 12.86 -8.99
C VAL A 83 -2.50 13.17 -7.50
N ILE A 84 -1.99 12.29 -6.63
CA ILE A 84 -1.94 12.54 -5.18
C ILE A 84 -1.02 13.71 -4.86
N GLY A 85 0.16 13.77 -5.46
CA GLY A 85 1.14 14.81 -5.22
C GLY A 85 0.61 16.19 -5.60
N ILE A 86 0.02 16.33 -6.79
CA ILE A 86 -0.64 17.56 -7.23
C ILE A 86 -1.85 17.87 -6.34
N GLY A 87 -2.71 16.89 -6.07
CA GLY A 87 -3.88 17.08 -5.21
C GLY A 87 -3.51 17.59 -3.82
N SER A 88 -2.44 17.04 -3.23
CA SER A 88 -1.91 17.49 -1.94
C SER A 88 -1.30 18.89 -2.00
N LEU A 89 -0.74 19.29 -3.13
CA LEU A 89 -0.20 20.64 -3.33
C LEU A 89 -1.35 21.67 -3.40
N LEU A 90 -2.42 21.31 -4.10
CA LEU A 90 -3.63 22.12 -4.23
C LEU A 90 -4.43 22.23 -2.93
N SER A 91 -4.32 21.26 -2.01
CA SER A 91 -5.01 21.29 -0.71
C SER A 91 -4.38 22.23 0.33
N GLY A 92 -3.45 23.11 -0.06
CA GLY A 92 -2.99 24.22 0.77
C GLY A 92 -1.66 24.03 1.47
N GLY A 93 -0.77 23.16 0.99
CA GLY A 93 0.59 23.11 1.53
C GLY A 93 1.60 22.33 0.68
N PHE A 94 2.73 22.98 0.38
CA PHE A 94 3.99 22.32 0.04
C PHE A 94 4.48 21.53 1.27
N THR A 95 3.89 20.37 1.49
CA THR A 95 4.28 19.46 2.56
C THR A 95 5.14 18.34 1.99
N LEU A 96 5.88 17.64 2.86
CA LEU A 96 6.60 16.42 2.47
C LEU A 96 5.66 15.40 1.79
N PHE A 97 4.37 15.41 2.15
CA PHE A 97 3.34 14.56 1.55
C PHE A 97 2.97 14.94 0.11
N ALA A 98 3.26 16.16 -0.34
CA ALA A 98 3.09 16.56 -1.74
C ALA A 98 4.39 16.33 -2.55
N VAL A 99 5.53 16.70 -1.98
CA VAL A 99 6.82 16.68 -2.70
C VAL A 99 7.34 15.26 -2.93
N ILE A 100 7.26 14.39 -1.92
CA ILE A 100 7.80 13.02 -2.03
C ILE A 100 7.08 12.21 -3.13
N PRO A 101 5.74 12.18 -3.21
CA PRO A 101 5.04 11.49 -4.30
C PRO A 101 5.35 12.06 -5.68
N LEU A 102 5.47 13.39 -5.82
CA LEU A 102 5.82 14.01 -7.10
C LEU A 102 7.22 13.61 -7.58
N LEU A 103 8.21 13.67 -6.68
CA LEU A 103 9.56 13.23 -7.00
C LEU A 103 9.60 11.75 -7.36
N ALA A 104 8.90 10.91 -6.60
CA ALA A 104 8.77 9.49 -6.88
C ALA A 104 8.09 9.23 -8.24
N ALA A 105 7.06 10.01 -8.61
CA ALA A 105 6.40 9.90 -9.90
C ALA A 105 7.34 10.23 -11.06
N VAL A 106 8.08 11.34 -10.98
CA VAL A 106 9.07 11.74 -11.99
C VAL A 106 10.17 10.68 -12.11
N LEU A 107 10.69 10.21 -10.98
CA LEU A 107 11.75 9.21 -10.96
C LEU A 107 11.29 7.89 -11.61
N LEU A 108 10.05 7.49 -11.37
CA LEU A 108 9.48 6.25 -11.89
C LEU A 108 9.15 6.33 -13.39
N ILE A 109 8.82 7.52 -13.91
CA ILE A 109 8.70 7.75 -15.35
C ILE A 109 10.07 7.65 -16.02
N SER A 110 11.11 8.20 -15.39
CA SER A 110 12.49 8.17 -15.91
C SER A 110 13.15 6.80 -15.80
N PHE A 111 12.85 6.05 -14.73
CA PHE A 111 13.45 4.75 -14.42
C PHE A 111 12.36 3.76 -13.97
N PRO A 112 11.62 3.12 -14.89
CA PRO A 112 10.49 2.25 -14.54
C PRO A 112 10.91 1.02 -13.71
N ASP A 113 12.15 0.56 -13.86
CA ASP A 113 12.68 -0.64 -13.20
C ASP A 113 12.76 -0.50 -11.67
N ILE A 114 12.76 0.73 -11.13
CA ILE A 114 12.87 0.96 -9.69
C ILE A 114 11.53 0.82 -8.95
N ILE A 115 10.43 0.49 -9.64
CA ILE A 115 9.10 0.37 -9.03
C ILE A 115 9.10 -0.56 -7.81
N SER A 116 9.85 -1.65 -7.88
CA SER A 116 10.02 -2.62 -6.79
C SER A 116 10.61 -1.96 -5.56
N ILE A 117 11.66 -1.16 -5.72
CA ILE A 117 12.32 -0.41 -4.65
C ILE A 117 11.38 0.62 -4.05
N ILE A 118 10.66 1.37 -4.90
CA ILE A 118 9.71 2.39 -4.44
C ILE A 118 8.58 1.74 -3.64
N VAL A 119 7.98 0.66 -4.14
CA VAL A 119 6.90 -0.06 -3.44
C VAL A 119 7.42 -0.71 -2.15
N ALA A 120 8.62 -1.29 -2.16
CA ALA A 120 9.26 -1.81 -0.96
C ALA A 120 9.47 -0.71 0.10
N ALA A 121 9.94 0.47 -0.30
CA ALA A 121 10.11 1.61 0.59
C ALA A 121 8.77 2.05 1.19
N PHE A 122 7.70 2.14 0.38
CA PHE A 122 6.35 2.45 0.88
C PHE A 122 5.85 1.40 1.87
N LEU A 123 6.03 0.10 1.58
CA LEU A 123 5.61 -0.99 2.46
C LEU A 123 6.36 -0.97 3.80
N LEU A 124 7.67 -0.74 3.77
CA LEU A 124 8.50 -0.62 4.98
C LEU A 124 8.10 0.61 5.80
N LEU A 125 7.96 1.78 5.18
CA LEU A 125 7.51 2.99 5.84
C LEU A 125 6.13 2.81 6.47
N TYR A 126 5.19 2.19 5.74
CA TYR A 126 3.86 1.89 6.25
C TYR A 126 3.91 0.94 7.47
N GLY A 127 4.72 -0.12 7.39
CA GLY A 127 4.91 -1.07 8.49
C GLY A 127 5.48 -0.40 9.73
N ILE A 128 6.56 0.37 9.58
CA ILE A 128 7.22 1.10 10.66
C ILE A 128 6.28 2.12 11.31
N THR A 129 5.61 2.95 10.50
CA THR A 129 4.68 3.97 11.02
C THR A 129 3.50 3.33 11.75
N THR A 130 3.02 2.17 11.28
CA THR A 130 1.97 1.40 11.96
C THR A 130 2.44 0.88 13.33
N ILE A 131 3.68 0.40 13.45
CA ILE A 131 4.26 -0.02 14.73
C ILE A 131 4.42 1.16 15.68
N ILE A 132 4.96 2.29 15.20
CA ILE A 132 5.13 3.51 16.01
C ILE A 132 3.77 4.00 16.53
N ALA A 133 2.77 4.05 15.66
CA ALA A 133 1.41 4.46 16.02
C ALA A 133 0.80 3.52 17.06
N MET A 134 1.07 2.22 16.98
CA MET A 134 0.63 1.25 17.98
C MET A 134 1.30 1.48 19.34
N ILE A 135 2.62 1.71 19.37
CA ILE A 135 3.36 1.98 20.61
C ILE A 135 2.84 3.26 21.27
N ARG A 136 2.61 4.32 20.48
CA ARG A 136 2.05 5.59 20.97
C ARG A 136 0.65 5.41 21.54
N SER A 137 -0.21 4.66 20.87
CA SER A 137 -1.57 4.36 21.34
C SER A 137 -1.57 3.67 22.70
N ARG A 138 -0.69 2.68 22.91
CA ARG A 138 -0.57 1.97 24.19
C ARG A 138 0.01 2.82 25.31
N ARG A 139 0.89 3.79 24.99
CA ARG A 139 1.44 4.72 25.98
C ARG A 139 0.37 5.69 26.48
N ASN A 140 -0.40 6.27 25.57
CA ASN A 140 -1.48 7.20 25.91
C ASN A 140 -2.59 6.55 26.75
N GLU A 141 -2.89 5.26 26.54
CA GLU A 141 -3.85 4.52 27.38
C GLU A 141 -3.39 4.34 28.83
N LYS A 142 -2.08 4.17 29.08
CA LYS A 142 -1.54 4.03 30.45
C LYS A 142 -1.61 5.34 31.23
N GLU A 143 -1.36 6.46 30.56
CA GLU A 143 -1.38 7.79 31.15
C GLU A 143 -2.80 8.20 31.60
N ILE A 144 -3.86 7.72 30.94
CA ILE A 144 -5.25 7.95 31.34
C ILE A 144 -5.64 7.12 32.58
N ILE A 145 -5.05 5.94 32.76
CA ILE A 145 -5.35 5.04 33.90
C ILE A 145 -4.62 5.48 35.18
N GLU A 146 -3.48 6.17 35.09
CA GLU A 146 -2.77 6.70 36.27
C GLU A 146 -3.37 8.00 36.83
N VAL A 147 -4.25 8.67 36.08
CA VAL A 147 -4.88 9.94 36.48
C VAL A 147 -6.24 9.73 37.16
N TYR A 148 -6.76 8.50 37.20
CA TYR A 148 -8.00 8.10 37.87
C TYR A 148 -7.73 7.06 38.97
#